data_AF-A0A3A6P238-F1
#
_entry.id   AF-A0A3A6P238-F1
#
_cell.length_a   1.000
_cell.length_b   1.000
_cell.length_c   1.000
_cell.angle_alpha   90.00
_cell.angle_beta   90.00
_cell.angle_gamma   90.00
#
_symmetry.space_group_name_H-M   'P 1'
#
loop_
_entity.id
_entity.type
_entity.pdbx_description
1 polymer ?
#
loop_
_entity_poly.entity_id
_entity_poly.type
_entity_poly.pdbx_seq_one_letter_code
_entity_poly.pdbx_strand_id
1 'polypeptide(L)'
;MDSALNQLAAQINSIVLGRLAAQQIRVREKWEPQITESLDSTADECLRDIKKTMVQYRPLFGGLATPALLQLRLGLSFANIVRENAAQAKGLLRAMIQSEAKALSDIITLNGLVGGRGGQKPPALAERLANELADGAALDKATGKSLQLFKKRVFAVLAEGDSSELGASELMERLGAATTWWRGRLRTIANTVLYAAAAQLRRTVNEYLWRGASQASGF
;
A
#
# COMPACT_ATOMS: atom_id res chain seq x y z
N MET A 1 -30.94 24.77 -29.71
CA MET A 1 -30.38 23.43 -29.41
C MET A 1 -29.20 23.53 -28.45
N ASP A 2 -28.35 24.56 -28.53
CA ASP A 2 -27.14 24.71 -27.70
C ASP A 2 -27.39 24.79 -26.18
N SER A 3 -28.54 25.33 -25.75
CA SER A 3 -28.90 25.42 -24.32
C SER A 3 -29.08 24.05 -23.64
N ALA A 4 -29.68 23.08 -24.35
CA ALA A 4 -29.95 21.74 -23.79
C ALA A 4 -28.66 20.89 -23.69
N LEU A 5 -27.76 21.02 -24.67
CA LEU A 5 -26.46 20.35 -24.64
C LEU A 5 -25.56 20.90 -23.53
N ASN A 6 -25.57 22.22 -23.32
CA ASN A 6 -24.82 22.86 -22.23
C ASN A 6 -25.35 22.46 -20.84
N GLN A 7 -26.67 22.34 -20.68
CA GLN A 7 -27.28 21.84 -19.44
C GLN A 7 -26.94 20.37 -19.17
N LEU A 8 -26.96 19.53 -20.19
CA LEU A 8 -26.62 18.11 -20.08
C LEU A 8 -25.14 17.92 -19.73
N ALA A 9 -24.24 18.68 -20.36
CA ALA A 9 -22.82 18.69 -20.03
C ALA A 9 -22.56 19.14 -18.58
N ALA A 10 -23.25 20.17 -18.10
CA ALA A 10 -23.14 20.64 -16.72
C ALA A 10 -23.62 19.59 -15.69
N GLN A 11 -24.71 18.88 -15.99
CA GLN A 11 -25.22 17.79 -15.14
C GLN A 11 -24.27 16.58 -15.11
N ILE A 12 -23.72 16.19 -16.25
CA ILE A 12 -22.72 15.11 -16.31
C ILE A 12 -21.49 15.50 -15.46
N ASN A 13 -21.01 16.74 -15.60
CA ASN A 13 -19.86 17.22 -14.86
C ASN A 13 -20.11 17.22 -13.33
N SER A 14 -21.31 17.64 -12.88
CA SER A 14 -21.64 17.64 -11.44
C SER A 14 -21.74 16.23 -10.86
N ILE A 15 -22.28 15.27 -11.61
CA ILE A 15 -22.34 13.85 -11.22
C ILE A 15 -20.93 13.26 -11.11
N VAL A 16 -20.07 13.53 -12.10
CA VAL A 16 -18.68 13.07 -12.11
C VAL A 16 -17.93 13.62 -10.89
N LEU A 17 -18.01 14.93 -10.63
CA LEU A 17 -17.35 15.56 -9.47
C LEU A 17 -17.85 15.00 -8.13
N GLY A 18 -19.17 14.84 -7.95
CA GLY A 18 -19.74 14.26 -6.74
C GLY A 18 -19.29 12.83 -6.48
N ARG A 19 -19.15 12.01 -7.54
CA ARG A 19 -18.69 10.62 -7.43
C ARG A 19 -17.18 10.51 -7.21
N LEU A 20 -16.38 11.43 -7.76
CA LEU A 20 -14.95 11.54 -7.46
C LEU A 20 -14.70 11.91 -5.99
N ALA A 21 -15.50 12.83 -5.43
CA ALA A 21 -15.47 13.12 -3.99
C ALA A 21 -15.84 11.87 -3.17
N ALA A 22 -16.87 11.13 -3.57
CA ALA A 22 -17.25 9.87 -2.91
C ALA A 22 -16.16 8.79 -3.01
N GLN A 23 -15.42 8.72 -4.12
CA GLN A 23 -14.25 7.83 -4.23
C GLN A 23 -13.17 8.20 -3.21
N GLN A 24 -12.86 9.48 -3.05
CA GLN A 24 -11.85 9.92 -2.09
C GLN A 24 -12.24 9.54 -0.66
N ILE A 25 -13.51 9.70 -0.31
CA ILE A 25 -14.06 9.27 0.98
C ILE A 25 -13.89 7.76 1.15
N ARG A 26 -14.26 6.93 0.16
CA ARG A 26 -14.09 5.47 0.24
C ARG A 26 -12.63 5.04 0.34
N VAL A 27 -11.71 5.66 -0.42
CA VAL A 27 -10.27 5.39 -0.31
C VAL A 27 -9.78 5.65 1.10
N ARG A 28 -10.14 6.80 1.68
CA ARG A 28 -9.72 7.18 3.02
C ARG A 28 -10.37 6.33 4.13
N GLU A 29 -11.66 6.04 4.02
CA GLU A 29 -12.42 5.44 5.13
C GLU A 29 -12.43 3.91 5.08
N LYS A 30 -12.39 3.33 3.87
CA LYS A 30 -12.41 1.87 3.71
C LYS A 30 -11.02 1.30 3.48
N TRP A 31 -10.27 1.86 2.54
CA TRP A 31 -9.07 1.21 2.01
C TRP A 31 -7.79 1.58 2.78
N GLU A 32 -7.65 2.85 3.20
CA GLU A 32 -6.50 3.32 3.97
C GLU A 32 -6.28 2.54 5.26
N PRO A 33 -7.29 2.28 6.11
CA PRO A 33 -7.08 1.54 7.35
C PRO A 33 -6.59 0.12 7.09
N GLN A 34 -7.16 -0.59 6.13
CA GLN A 34 -6.82 -1.98 5.82
C GLN A 34 -5.39 -2.14 5.30
N ILE A 35 -4.98 -1.27 4.37
CA ILE A 35 -3.63 -1.32 3.78
C ILE A 35 -2.59 -0.90 4.81
N THR A 36 -2.91 0.13 5.61
CA THR A 36 -2.03 0.59 6.71
C THR A 36 -1.88 -0.47 7.77
N GLU A 37 -2.97 -1.11 8.20
CA GLU A 37 -2.95 -2.18 9.21
C GLU A 37 -2.11 -3.38 8.75
N SER A 38 -2.26 -3.79 7.49
CA SER A 38 -1.46 -4.88 6.92
C SER A 38 0.04 -4.58 6.99
N LEU A 39 0.49 -3.36 6.68
CA LEU A 39 1.91 -3.02 6.80
C LEU A 39 2.34 -2.70 8.24
N ASP A 40 1.49 -2.07 9.06
CA ASP A 40 1.80 -1.74 10.45
C ASP A 40 2.04 -3.01 11.28
N SER A 41 1.25 -4.07 11.03
CA SER A 41 1.39 -5.37 11.70
C SER A 41 2.78 -5.99 11.50
N THR A 42 3.47 -5.66 10.40
CA THR A 42 4.84 -6.11 10.10
C THR A 42 5.82 -5.69 11.20
N ALA A 43 5.70 -4.45 11.68
CA ALA A 43 6.60 -3.94 12.71
C ALA A 43 6.38 -4.69 14.03
N ASP A 44 5.11 -4.96 14.38
CA ASP A 44 4.73 -5.69 15.58
C ASP A 44 5.14 -7.18 15.53
N GLU A 45 5.02 -7.81 14.37
CA GLU A 45 5.50 -9.17 14.13
C GLU A 45 7.02 -9.28 14.27
N CYS A 46 7.77 -8.35 13.67
CA CYS A 46 9.22 -8.31 13.83
C CYS A 46 9.63 -8.09 15.29
N LEU A 47 8.94 -7.22 16.04
CA LEU A 47 9.23 -7.03 17.46
C LEU A 47 8.91 -8.27 18.31
N ARG A 48 7.80 -8.96 18.01
CA ARG A 48 7.48 -10.24 18.65
C ARG A 48 8.55 -11.28 18.36
N ASP A 49 9.04 -11.36 17.12
CA ASP A 49 10.09 -12.30 16.74
C ASP A 49 11.44 -11.98 17.38
N ILE A 50 11.80 -10.69 17.49
CA ILE A 50 12.95 -10.22 18.25
C ILE A 50 12.86 -10.69 19.70
N LYS A 51 11.75 -10.40 20.39
CA LYS A 51 11.51 -10.80 21.79
C LYS A 51 11.65 -12.31 21.97
N LYS A 52 10.99 -13.08 21.10
CA LYS A 52 11.04 -14.54 21.13
C LYS A 52 12.45 -15.07 20.93
N THR A 53 13.17 -14.52 19.95
CA THR A 53 14.54 -14.95 19.63
C THR A 53 15.49 -14.57 20.76
N MET A 54 15.38 -13.38 21.36
CA MET A 54 16.20 -12.99 22.51
C MET A 54 15.99 -13.92 23.71
N VAL A 55 14.75 -14.32 24.03
CA VAL A 55 14.47 -15.29 25.11
C VAL A 55 15.10 -16.64 24.83
N GLN A 56 14.99 -17.13 23.59
CA GLN A 56 15.55 -18.43 23.17
C GLN A 56 17.08 -18.45 23.17
N TYR A 57 17.72 -17.32 22.89
CA TYR A 57 19.17 -17.22 22.78
C TYR A 57 19.86 -16.73 24.07
N ARG A 58 19.10 -16.20 25.05
CA ARG A 58 19.62 -15.79 26.37
C ARG A 58 20.47 -16.87 27.08
N PRO A 59 20.12 -18.18 27.04
CA PRO A 59 20.95 -19.24 27.61
C PRO A 59 22.25 -19.53 26.83
N LEU A 60 22.35 -19.08 25.57
CA LEU A 60 23.47 -19.39 24.67
C LEU A 60 24.54 -18.28 24.59
N PHE A 61 24.28 -17.11 25.21
CA PHE A 61 25.27 -16.04 25.40
C PHE A 61 26.41 -16.45 26.36
N GLY A 62 26.32 -17.64 26.98
CA GLY A 62 27.41 -18.30 27.71
C GLY A 62 28.44 -19.02 26.82
N GLY A 63 28.60 -18.67 25.53
CA GLY A 63 29.81 -19.01 24.77
C GLY A 63 29.68 -19.60 23.36
N LEU A 64 28.47 -19.78 22.78
CA LEU A 64 28.35 -20.43 21.45
C LEU A 64 27.42 -19.74 20.43
N ALA A 65 26.49 -18.88 20.86
CA ALA A 65 25.68 -18.12 19.90
C ALA A 65 26.44 -16.88 19.41
N THR A 66 27.06 -16.97 18.23
CA THR A 66 27.68 -15.81 17.59
C THR A 66 26.62 -14.76 17.19
N PRO A 67 26.85 -13.46 17.47
CA PRO A 67 25.96 -12.38 17.04
C PRO A 67 25.57 -12.42 15.55
N ALA A 68 26.46 -12.94 14.70
CA ALA A 68 26.20 -13.17 13.28
C ALA A 68 25.04 -14.16 13.01
N LEU A 69 24.92 -15.25 13.79
CA LEU A 69 23.84 -16.22 13.63
C LEU A 69 22.49 -15.61 14.03
N LEU A 70 22.48 -14.79 15.08
CA LEU A 70 21.29 -14.04 15.51
C LEU A 70 20.82 -13.07 14.41
N GLN A 71 21.75 -12.29 13.86
CA GLN A 71 21.48 -11.37 12.77
C GLN A 71 20.98 -12.08 11.51
N LEU A 72 21.56 -13.23 11.16
CA LEU A 72 21.12 -14.03 10.01
C LEU A 72 19.68 -14.54 10.22
N ARG A 73 19.39 -15.12 11.39
CA ARG A 73 18.06 -15.65 11.72
C ARG A 73 16.98 -14.56 11.70
N LEU A 74 17.21 -13.47 12.43
CA LEU A 74 16.29 -12.32 12.44
C LEU A 74 16.16 -11.71 11.04
N GLY A 75 17.28 -11.62 10.31
CA GLY A 75 17.33 -11.10 8.95
C GLY A 75 16.44 -11.89 7.98
N LEU A 76 16.46 -13.22 8.05
CA LEU A 76 15.60 -14.10 7.25
C LEU A 76 14.14 -14.01 7.69
N SER A 77 13.88 -14.05 8.99
CA SER A 77 12.53 -13.94 9.57
C SER A 77 11.85 -12.64 9.15
N PHE A 78 12.50 -11.50 9.33
CA PHE A 78 11.93 -10.21 8.92
C PHE A 78 11.69 -10.12 7.41
N ALA A 79 12.53 -10.76 6.60
CA ALA A 79 12.33 -10.78 5.15
C ALA A 79 11.07 -11.58 4.77
N ASN A 80 10.77 -12.66 5.49
CA ASN A 80 9.54 -13.43 5.28
C ASN A 80 8.31 -12.65 5.74
N ILE A 81 8.34 -12.08 6.95
CA ILE A 81 7.26 -11.24 7.51
C ILE A 81 6.92 -10.08 6.54
N VAL A 82 7.94 -9.34 6.08
CA VAL A 82 7.74 -8.24 5.12
C VAL A 82 7.16 -8.75 3.80
N ARG A 83 7.60 -9.91 3.30
CA ARG A 83 7.10 -10.47 2.04
C ARG A 83 5.63 -10.84 2.13
N GLU A 84 5.22 -11.48 3.21
CA GLU A 84 3.83 -11.90 3.45
C GLU A 84 2.90 -10.69 3.59
N ASN A 85 3.25 -9.75 4.46
CA ASN A 85 2.44 -8.55 4.67
C ASN A 85 2.43 -7.61 3.45
N ALA A 86 3.54 -7.51 2.71
CA ALA A 86 3.54 -6.80 1.43
C ALA A 86 2.66 -7.49 0.39
N ALA A 87 2.63 -8.83 0.34
CA ALA A 87 1.73 -9.56 -0.56
C ALA A 87 0.25 -9.33 -0.20
N GLN A 88 -0.10 -9.32 1.09
CA GLN A 88 -1.44 -8.99 1.55
C GLN A 88 -1.84 -7.55 1.17
N ALA A 89 -0.96 -6.58 1.43
CA ALA A 89 -1.18 -5.18 1.04
C ALA A 89 -1.36 -5.00 -0.48
N LYS A 90 -0.60 -5.75 -1.30
CA LYS A 90 -0.79 -5.79 -2.77
C LYS A 90 -2.17 -6.35 -3.14
N GLY A 91 -2.61 -7.42 -2.48
CA GLY A 91 -3.95 -7.97 -2.67
C GLY A 91 -5.05 -6.95 -2.38
N LEU A 92 -4.91 -6.20 -1.28
CA LEU A 92 -5.84 -5.12 -0.92
C LEU A 92 -5.83 -3.96 -1.92
N LEU A 93 -4.65 -3.53 -2.38
CA LEU A 93 -4.52 -2.50 -3.43
C LEU A 93 -5.20 -2.93 -4.74
N ARG A 94 -5.01 -4.19 -5.15
CA ARG A 94 -5.66 -4.75 -6.34
C ARG A 94 -7.19 -4.75 -6.17
N ALA A 95 -7.69 -5.19 -5.02
CA ALA A 95 -9.13 -5.19 -4.72
C ALA A 95 -9.72 -3.76 -4.73
N MET A 96 -8.99 -2.78 -4.19
CA MET A 96 -9.36 -1.37 -4.27
C MET A 96 -9.47 -0.92 -5.73
N ILE A 97 -8.43 -1.13 -6.54
CA ILE A 97 -8.40 -0.68 -7.94
C ILE A 97 -9.57 -1.31 -8.70
N GLN A 98 -9.83 -2.60 -8.53
CA GLN A 98 -10.96 -3.28 -9.18
C GLN A 98 -12.32 -2.70 -8.74
N SER A 99 -12.53 -2.52 -7.44
CA SER A 99 -13.77 -1.97 -6.88
C SER A 99 -14.02 -0.54 -7.37
N GLU A 100 -12.99 0.30 -7.36
CA GLU A 100 -13.12 1.70 -7.75
C GLU A 100 -13.16 1.87 -9.27
N ALA A 101 -12.45 1.06 -10.05
CA ALA A 101 -12.57 1.07 -11.51
C ALA A 101 -13.97 0.64 -11.97
N LYS A 102 -14.58 -0.36 -11.30
CA LYS A 102 -15.98 -0.72 -11.55
C LYS A 102 -16.92 0.45 -11.22
N ALA A 103 -16.77 1.04 -10.03
CA ALA A 103 -17.58 2.19 -9.64
C ALA A 103 -17.44 3.38 -10.61
N LEU A 104 -16.25 3.58 -11.19
CA LEU A 104 -16.00 4.61 -12.20
C LEU A 104 -16.55 4.22 -13.59
N SER A 105 -16.50 2.95 -13.99
CA SER A 105 -17.12 2.44 -15.23
C SER A 105 -18.63 2.70 -15.28
N ASP A 106 -19.32 2.46 -14.16
CA ASP A 106 -20.76 2.68 -14.06
C ASP A 106 -21.13 4.17 -14.27
N ILE A 107 -20.18 5.10 -14.04
CA ILE A 107 -20.32 6.54 -14.32
C ILE A 107 -20.24 6.83 -15.82
N ILE A 108 -19.24 6.27 -16.51
CA ILE A 108 -19.00 6.51 -17.95
C ILE A 108 -20.21 6.07 -18.78
N THR A 109 -20.92 5.04 -18.32
CA THR A 109 -22.05 4.48 -19.06
C THR A 109 -23.40 5.15 -18.76
N LEU A 110 -23.49 6.20 -17.93
CA LEU A 110 -24.77 6.83 -17.53
C LEU A 110 -25.81 5.76 -17.08
N ASN A 111 -25.52 4.97 -16.05
CA ASN A 111 -26.34 3.81 -15.64
C ASN A 111 -26.49 2.72 -16.73
N GLY A 112 -25.51 2.54 -17.62
CA GLY A 112 -25.59 1.56 -18.72
C GLY A 112 -26.27 2.06 -20.00
N LEU A 113 -26.66 3.32 -20.10
CA LEU A 113 -27.36 3.90 -21.26
C LEU A 113 -26.46 4.32 -22.43
N VAL A 114 -25.19 4.66 -22.20
CA VAL A 114 -24.26 5.14 -23.27
C VAL A 114 -23.19 4.08 -23.62
N GLY A 115 -23.40 2.83 -23.21
CA GLY A 115 -22.51 1.70 -23.49
C GLY A 115 -22.72 1.13 -24.88
N GLY A 116 -22.34 1.85 -25.94
CA GLY A 116 -22.54 1.31 -27.28
C GLY A 116 -21.93 2.09 -28.42
N ARG A 117 -20.60 2.33 -28.42
CA ARG A 117 -19.80 2.34 -29.66
C ARG A 117 -18.30 2.41 -29.37
N GLY A 118 -17.64 1.28 -29.57
CA GLY A 118 -16.21 1.18 -29.88
C GLY A 118 -15.20 1.50 -28.77
N GLY A 119 -14.64 0.48 -28.14
CA GLY A 119 -13.34 0.57 -27.49
C GLY A 119 -13.26 0.01 -26.07
N GLN A 120 -13.13 -1.32 -25.98
CA GLN A 120 -12.88 -2.12 -24.76
C GLN A 120 -13.92 -2.04 -23.64
N LYS A 121 -14.49 -3.19 -23.28
CA LYS A 121 -15.37 -3.32 -22.12
C LYS A 121 -14.62 -2.81 -20.86
N PRO A 122 -15.22 -1.91 -20.07
CA PRO A 122 -14.63 -1.38 -18.84
C PRO A 122 -13.98 -2.41 -17.88
N PRO A 123 -14.48 -3.67 -17.77
CA PRO A 123 -13.79 -4.70 -16.98
C PRO A 123 -12.34 -4.99 -17.42
N ALA A 124 -12.04 -4.96 -18.73
CA ALA A 124 -10.70 -5.22 -19.24
C ALA A 124 -9.72 -4.08 -18.91
N LEU A 125 -10.22 -2.84 -18.85
CA LEU A 125 -9.45 -1.69 -18.37
C LEU A 125 -9.16 -1.81 -16.87
N ALA A 126 -10.17 -2.19 -16.07
CA ALA A 126 -10.03 -2.36 -14.64
C ALA A 126 -9.02 -3.45 -14.28
N GLU A 127 -9.05 -4.60 -14.96
CA GLU A 127 -8.08 -5.68 -14.75
C GLU A 127 -6.68 -5.29 -15.21
N ARG A 128 -6.56 -4.63 -16.37
CA ARG A 128 -5.27 -4.17 -16.88
C ARG A 128 -4.65 -3.12 -15.96
N LEU A 129 -5.42 -2.13 -15.50
CA LEU A 129 -4.96 -1.15 -14.52
C LEU A 129 -4.68 -1.78 -13.15
N ALA A 130 -5.48 -2.75 -12.72
CA ALA A 130 -5.21 -3.50 -11.51
C ALA A 130 -3.92 -4.34 -11.62
N ASN A 131 -3.52 -4.74 -12.82
CA ASN A 131 -2.25 -5.43 -13.04
C ASN A 131 -1.08 -4.45 -13.18
N GLU A 132 -1.25 -3.34 -13.90
CA GLU A 132 -0.20 -2.31 -14.09
C GLU A 132 0.07 -1.49 -12.81
N LEU A 133 -0.97 -1.16 -12.05
CA LEU A 133 -0.88 -0.30 -10.85
C LEU A 133 -0.71 -1.09 -9.55
N ALA A 134 -1.20 -2.34 -9.50
CA ALA A 134 -1.00 -3.23 -8.35
C ALA A 134 0.18 -4.19 -8.54
N ASP A 135 0.98 -4.07 -9.61
CA ASP A 135 2.21 -4.87 -9.79
C ASP A 135 3.14 -4.73 -8.57
N GLY A 136 2.94 -3.68 -7.78
CA GLY A 136 3.41 -3.65 -6.40
C GLY A 136 4.91 -3.55 -6.29
N ALA A 137 5.63 -3.44 -7.41
CA ALA A 137 7.07 -3.24 -7.47
C ALA A 137 7.50 -1.98 -6.70
N ALA A 138 6.69 -0.91 -6.73
CA ALA A 138 6.92 0.28 -5.93
C ALA A 138 6.79 0.00 -4.42
N LEU A 139 5.79 -0.80 -4.02
CA LEU A 139 5.59 -1.20 -2.64
C LEU A 139 6.72 -2.12 -2.17
N ASP A 140 7.05 -3.16 -2.93
CA ASP A 140 8.13 -4.11 -2.64
C ASP A 140 9.50 -3.42 -2.54
N LYS A 141 9.79 -2.47 -3.45
CA LYS A 141 11.02 -1.68 -3.42
C LYS A 141 11.07 -0.78 -2.19
N ALA A 142 9.96 -0.12 -1.85
CA ALA A 142 9.89 0.78 -0.71
C ALA A 142 9.97 0.04 0.63
N THR A 143 9.22 -1.06 0.79
CA THR A 143 9.25 -1.91 1.99
C THR A 143 10.59 -2.61 2.14
N GLY A 144 11.17 -3.13 1.05
CA GLY A 144 12.50 -3.73 1.03
C GLY A 144 13.60 -2.75 1.45
N LYS A 145 13.62 -1.53 0.89
CA LYS A 145 14.56 -0.49 1.31
C LYS A 145 14.37 -0.11 2.78
N SER A 146 13.12 0.03 3.24
CA SER A 146 12.83 0.36 4.63
C SER A 146 13.23 -0.77 5.59
N LEU A 147 13.07 -2.02 5.19
CA LEU A 147 13.50 -3.20 5.95
C LEU A 147 15.01 -3.19 6.16
N GLN A 148 15.80 -2.85 5.13
CA GLN A 148 17.27 -2.78 5.28
C GLN A 148 17.69 -1.72 6.31
N LEU A 149 17.01 -0.58 6.35
CA LEU A 149 17.26 0.45 7.36
C LEU A 149 16.85 -0.01 8.76
N PHE A 150 15.72 -0.71 8.86
CA PHE A 150 15.26 -1.29 10.13
C PHE A 150 16.24 -2.34 10.66
N LYS A 151 16.69 -3.28 9.82
CA LYS A 151 17.71 -4.28 10.18
C LYS A 151 18.97 -3.63 10.71
N LYS A 152 19.49 -2.60 10.03
CA LYS A 152 20.68 -1.85 10.49
C LYS A 152 20.47 -1.26 11.89
N ARG A 153 19.32 -0.66 12.17
CA ARG A 153 19.00 -0.10 13.50
C ARG A 153 18.88 -1.18 14.57
N VAL A 154 18.15 -2.25 14.30
CA VAL A 154 17.99 -3.36 15.25
C VAL A 154 19.33 -4.01 15.56
N PHE A 155 20.15 -4.27 14.55
CA PHE A 155 21.44 -4.94 14.73
C PHE A 155 22.47 -4.05 15.43
N ALA A 156 22.42 -2.73 15.23
CA ALA A 156 23.21 -1.79 16.02
C ALA A 156 22.82 -1.85 17.51
N VAL A 157 21.52 -1.79 17.82
CA VAL A 157 21.01 -1.88 19.19
C VAL A 157 21.37 -3.22 19.85
N LEU A 158 21.29 -4.33 19.11
CA LEU A 158 21.69 -5.64 19.62
C LEU A 158 23.21 -5.73 19.87
N ALA A 159 24.05 -5.12 19.02
CA ALA A 159 25.50 -5.10 19.22
C ALA A 159 25.88 -4.23 20.43
N GLU A 160 25.23 -3.08 20.62
CA GLU A 160 25.41 -2.24 21.81
C GLU A 160 25.08 -3.02 23.09
N GLY A 161 23.96 -3.74 23.10
CA GLY A 161 23.54 -4.57 24.24
C GLY A 161 24.46 -5.75 24.55
N ASP A 162 25.23 -6.24 23.58
CA ASP A 162 26.24 -7.29 23.76
C ASP A 162 27.56 -6.72 24.31
N SER A 163 27.89 -5.48 23.94
CA SER A 163 29.15 -4.81 24.29
C SER A 163 29.14 -3.95 25.56
N SER A 164 27.95 -3.67 26.12
CA SER A 164 27.80 -2.75 27.25
C SER A 164 26.96 -3.37 28.38
N GLU A 165 27.05 -2.80 29.58
CA GLU A 165 26.15 -3.11 30.71
C GLU A 165 24.71 -2.58 30.48
N LEU A 166 24.27 -2.48 29.22
CA LEU A 166 22.91 -2.14 28.85
C LEU A 166 21.96 -3.15 29.51
N GLY A 167 21.23 -2.69 30.52
CA GLY A 167 20.24 -3.50 31.20
C GLY A 167 19.18 -4.00 30.22
N ALA A 168 18.62 -5.18 30.46
CA ALA A 168 17.61 -5.80 29.60
C ALA A 168 16.40 -4.87 29.33
N SER A 169 16.04 -4.01 30.28
CA SER A 169 14.96 -3.04 30.12
C SER A 169 15.29 -1.97 29.08
N GLU A 170 16.50 -1.40 29.13
CA GLU A 170 16.92 -0.34 28.20
C GLU A 170 17.13 -0.88 26.79
N LEU A 171 17.67 -2.09 26.65
CA LEU A 171 17.75 -2.78 25.36
C LEU A 171 16.37 -2.95 24.72
N MET A 172 15.38 -3.37 25.51
CA MET A 172 14.00 -3.55 25.04
C MET A 172 13.33 -2.24 24.67
N GLU A 173 13.61 -1.16 25.40
CA GLU A 173 13.12 0.18 25.09
C GLU A 173 13.66 0.67 23.74
N ARG A 174 14.97 0.53 23.50
CA ARG A 174 15.61 0.92 22.23
C ARG A 174 15.07 0.11 21.04
N LEU A 175 14.85 -1.19 21.21
CA LEU A 175 14.22 -2.04 20.18
C LEU A 175 12.76 -1.65 19.93
N GLY A 176 12.02 -1.30 20.98
CA GLY A 176 10.67 -0.73 20.88
C GLY A 176 10.65 0.59 20.10
N ALA A 177 11.58 1.49 20.38
CA ALA A 177 11.72 2.75 19.66
C ALA A 177 12.06 2.55 18.18
N ALA A 178 12.98 1.62 17.86
CA ALA A 178 13.30 1.26 16.48
C ALA A 178 12.08 0.71 15.72
N THR A 179 11.26 -0.09 16.39
CA THR A 179 10.02 -0.66 15.83
C THR A 179 8.97 0.43 15.60
N THR A 180 8.72 1.29 16.58
CA THR A 180 7.77 2.41 16.45
C THR A 180 8.16 3.35 15.31
N TRP A 181 9.45 3.67 15.19
CA TRP A 181 9.98 4.44 14.06
C TRP A 181 9.69 3.76 12.72
N TRP A 182 9.90 2.44 12.63
CA TRP A 182 9.69 1.72 11.38
C TRP A 182 8.20 1.61 11.04
N ARG A 183 7.32 1.41 12.02
CA ARG A 183 5.86 1.45 11.85
C ARG A 183 5.43 2.76 11.20
N GLY A 184 5.90 3.89 11.72
CA GLY A 184 5.61 5.21 11.13
C GLY A 184 6.04 5.31 9.65
N ARG A 185 7.18 4.71 9.28
CA ARG A 185 7.63 4.66 7.88
C ARG A 185 6.78 3.75 7.00
N LEU A 186 6.37 2.59 7.51
CA LEU A 186 5.50 1.66 6.80
C LEU A 186 4.15 2.29 6.50
N ARG A 187 3.56 3.01 7.45
CA ARG A 187 2.35 3.82 7.24
C ARG A 187 2.53 4.87 6.15
N THR A 188 3.64 5.62 6.16
CA THR A 188 3.92 6.59 5.09
C THR A 188 4.02 5.92 3.72
N ILE A 189 4.67 4.74 3.64
CA ILE A 189 4.75 3.95 2.40
C ILE A 189 3.36 3.50 1.95
N ALA A 190 2.55 2.93 2.86
CA ALA A 190 1.17 2.52 2.60
C ALA A 190 0.37 3.66 1.97
N ASN A 191 0.33 4.80 2.65
CA ASN A 191 -0.44 5.96 2.20
C ASN A 191 0.07 6.48 0.86
N THR A 192 1.38 6.57 0.67
CA THR A 192 1.96 7.04 -0.60
C THR A 192 1.55 6.17 -1.76
N VAL A 193 1.66 4.84 -1.62
CA VAL A 193 1.31 3.89 -2.68
C VAL A 193 -0.20 3.90 -2.94
N LEU A 194 -1.01 3.92 -1.87
CA LEU A 194 -2.46 3.98 -1.95
C LEU A 194 -2.95 5.20 -2.73
N TYR A 195 -2.50 6.39 -2.33
CA TYR A 195 -2.93 7.63 -2.95
C TYR A 195 -2.37 7.79 -4.38
N ALA A 196 -1.16 7.28 -4.65
CA ALA A 196 -0.62 7.22 -6.01
C ALA A 196 -1.48 6.32 -6.91
N ALA A 197 -1.87 5.14 -6.45
CA ALA A 197 -2.73 4.23 -7.19
C ALA A 197 -4.13 4.83 -7.45
N ALA A 198 -4.74 5.44 -6.43
CA ALA A 198 -6.03 6.10 -6.56
C ALA A 198 -5.96 7.30 -7.54
N ALA A 199 -4.91 8.11 -7.46
CA ALA A 199 -4.71 9.24 -8.37
C ALA A 199 -4.52 8.80 -9.82
N GLN A 200 -3.75 7.72 -10.03
CA GLN A 200 -3.51 7.19 -11.37
C GLN A 200 -4.79 6.61 -11.98
N LEU A 201 -5.59 5.89 -11.20
CA LEU A 201 -6.92 5.42 -11.62
C LEU A 201 -7.81 6.58 -12.08
N ARG A 202 -7.85 7.69 -11.32
CA ARG A 202 -8.62 8.89 -11.70
C ARG A 202 -8.15 9.48 -13.01
N ARG A 203 -6.84 9.63 -13.20
CA ARG A 203 -6.26 10.18 -14.44
C ARG A 203 -6.65 9.34 -15.64
N THR A 204 -6.48 8.02 -15.54
CA THR A 204 -6.82 7.13 -16.65
C THR A 204 -8.30 7.22 -17.00
N VAL A 205 -9.20 7.16 -16.02
CA VAL A 205 -10.65 7.29 -16.28
C VAL A 205 -11.00 8.62 -16.94
N ASN A 206 -10.43 9.73 -16.47
CA ASN A 206 -10.64 11.03 -17.10
C ASN A 206 -10.13 11.07 -18.55
N GLU A 207 -8.97 10.49 -18.84
CA GLU A 207 -8.45 10.41 -20.21
C GLU A 207 -9.38 9.61 -21.14
N TYR A 208 -9.96 8.52 -20.65
CA TYR A 208 -10.96 7.75 -21.42
C TYR A 208 -12.24 8.55 -21.69
N LEU A 209 -12.72 9.31 -20.70
CA LEU A 209 -13.89 10.19 -20.86
C LEU A 209 -13.65 11.24 -21.94
N TRP A 210 -12.50 11.92 -21.92
CA TRP A 210 -12.18 12.95 -22.91
C TRP A 210 -11.97 12.39 -24.32
N ARG A 211 -11.32 11.22 -24.46
CA ARG A 211 -11.16 10.57 -25.77
C ARG A 211 -12.48 10.03 -26.34
N GLY A 212 -13.36 9.50 -25.48
CA GLY A 212 -14.70 9.07 -25.89
C GLY A 212 -15.55 10.24 -26.36
N ALA A 213 -15.52 11.36 -25.63
CA ALA A 213 -16.22 12.58 -26.01
C ALA A 213 -15.72 13.14 -27.35
N SER A 214 -14.39 13.18 -27.57
CA SER A 214 -13.80 13.67 -28.82
C SER A 214 -14.09 12.78 -30.04
N GLN A 215 -14.24 11.47 -29.84
CA GLN A 215 -14.64 10.55 -30.92
C GLN A 215 -16.14 10.61 -31.22
N ALA A 216 -16.97 10.89 -30.22
CA ALA A 216 -18.41 11.05 -30.39
C ALA A 216 -18.81 12.40 -31.02
N SER A 217 -17.92 13.39 -31.01
CA SER A 217 -18.18 14.75 -31.50
C SER A 217 -17.66 15.05 -32.90
N GLY A 218 -17.06 14.09 -33.63
CA GLY A 218 -16.72 14.32 -35.04
C GLY A 218 -17.99 14.61 -35.85
N PHE A 219 -18.32 15.77 -36.42
CA PHE A 219 -17.72 17.10 -36.58
C PHE A 219 -16.19 17.27 -36.52
#